data_AF-A0A932P6F3-F1
#
_entry.id   AF-A0A932P6F3-F1
#
_cell.length_a   1.000
_cell.length_b   1.000
_cell.length_c   1.000
_cell.angle_alpha   90.00
_cell.angle_beta   90.00
_cell.angle_gamma   90.00
#
_symmetry.space_group_name_H-M   'P 1'
#
loop_
_entity.id
_entity.type
_entity.pdbx_description
1 polymer ?
#
loop_
_entity_poly.entity_id
_entity_poly.type
_entity_poly.pdbx_seq_one_letter_code
_entity_poly.pdbx_strand_id
1 'polypeptide(L)'
;MKRLITLLAALLLWTGAALAQSGPIDKAYEDGKAAEISAARLRLATRPAATGVQELNEAEGLLRHLKAAVDIKARRKIATELELAVTRLNILANE
;
A
#
# COMPACT_ATOMS: atom_id res chain seq x y z
N MET A 1 -18.53 -30.17 10.14
CA MET A 1 -18.76 -28.73 9.91
C MET A 1 -17.79 -27.87 10.73
N LYS A 2 -16.47 -27.94 10.47
CA LYS A 2 -15.44 -27.17 11.20
C LYS A 2 -14.41 -26.46 10.29
N ARG A 3 -14.58 -26.54 8.97
CA ARG A 3 -13.63 -25.99 7.99
C ARG A 3 -14.10 -24.70 7.29
N LEU A 4 -15.37 -24.29 7.48
CA LEU A 4 -15.91 -23.08 6.85
C LEU A 4 -15.64 -21.78 7.63
N ILE A 5 -15.34 -21.87 8.94
CA ILE A 5 -15.15 -20.67 9.78
C ILE A 5 -13.77 -20.04 9.54
N THR A 6 -12.76 -20.85 9.20
CA THR A 6 -11.38 -20.38 8.98
C THR A 6 -11.22 -19.53 7.71
N LEU A 7 -12.09 -19.71 6.71
CA LEU A 7 -12.06 -18.92 5.47
C LEU A 7 -12.70 -17.54 5.63
N LEU A 8 -13.61 -17.37 6.60
CA LEU A 8 -14.27 -16.08 6.83
C LEU A 8 -13.38 -15.09 7.61
N ALA A 9 -12.40 -15.58 8.37
CA ALA A 9 -11.43 -14.75 9.09
C ALA A 9 -10.39 -14.10 8.17
N ALA A 10 -10.09 -14.69 7.00
CA ALA A 10 -9.13 -14.16 6.05
C ALA A 10 -9.65 -12.91 5.31
N LEU A 11 -10.98 -12.77 5.17
CA LEU A 11 -11.62 -11.64 4.51
C LEU A 11 -11.83 -10.41 5.41
N LEU A 12 -11.72 -10.58 6.74
CA LEU A 12 -11.87 -9.47 7.70
C LEU A 12 -10.56 -8.69 7.94
N LEU A 13 -9.43 -9.15 7.40
CA LEU A 13 -8.15 -8.43 7.46
C LEU A 13 -8.00 -7.38 6.34
N TRP A 14 -8.99 -7.23 5.47
CA TRP A 14 -8.99 -6.25 4.35
C TRP A 14 -9.84 -5.01 4.61
N THR A 15 -10.42 -4.85 5.80
CA THR A 15 -11.10 -3.61 6.20
C THR A 15 -10.13 -2.47 6.52
N GLY A 16 -8.82 -2.69 6.36
CA GLY A 16 -7.77 -1.67 6.51
C GLY A 16 -7.71 -0.63 5.40
N ALA A 17 -8.70 -0.52 4.51
CA ALA A 17 -8.95 0.71 3.78
C ALA A 17 -9.54 1.76 4.73
N ALA A 18 -8.79 2.11 5.78
CA ALA A 18 -9.02 3.29 6.58
C ALA A 18 -8.74 4.49 5.66
N LEU A 19 -9.77 4.86 4.92
CA LEU A 19 -9.86 6.14 4.22
C LEU A 19 -9.40 7.23 5.19
N ALA A 20 -8.29 7.88 4.85
CA ALA A 20 -7.71 9.00 5.58
C ALA A 20 -7.32 8.70 7.03
N GLN A 21 -6.23 7.94 7.23
CA GLN A 21 -5.50 8.05 8.48
C GLN A 21 -4.89 9.47 8.56
N SER A 22 -5.60 10.40 9.22
CA SER A 22 -5.12 11.73 9.60
C SER A 22 -4.07 11.66 10.72
N GLY A 23 -3.26 10.59 10.72
CA GLY A 23 -2.17 10.38 11.65
C GLY A 23 -0.93 11.16 11.25
N PRO A 24 0.03 11.31 12.16
CA PRO A 24 1.35 11.83 11.83
C PRO A 24 2.01 10.97 10.74
N ILE A 25 2.64 11.62 9.76
CA ILE A 25 3.45 10.96 8.72
C ILE A 25 4.83 10.70 9.33
N ASP A 26 4.87 9.72 10.22
CA ASP A 26 6.03 9.30 10.98
C ASP A 26 6.63 8.00 10.41
N LYS A 27 7.62 7.44 11.11
CA LYS A 27 8.27 6.21 10.69
C LYS A 27 7.31 5.00 10.64
N ALA A 28 6.33 4.94 11.54
CA ALA A 28 5.38 3.83 11.54
C ALA A 28 4.48 3.88 10.29
N TYR A 29 4.08 5.08 9.87
CA TYR A 29 3.39 5.27 8.59
C TYR A 29 4.26 4.80 7.41
N GLU A 30 5.53 5.21 7.36
CA GLU A 30 6.46 4.81 6.29
C GLU A 30 6.70 3.29 6.24
N ASP A 31 6.85 2.66 7.40
CA ASP A 31 7.07 1.21 7.52
C ASP A 31 5.81 0.42 7.14
N GLY A 32 4.62 0.93 7.52
CA GLY A 32 3.33 0.38 7.07
C GLY A 32 3.20 0.40 5.55
N LYS A 33 3.50 1.55 4.92
CA LYS A 33 3.48 1.65 3.46
C LYS A 33 4.53 0.80 2.77
N ALA A 34 5.72 0.67 3.34
CA ALA A 34 6.73 -0.27 2.83
C ALA A 34 6.23 -1.72 2.85
N ALA A 35 5.53 -2.12 3.92
CA ALA A 35 4.96 -3.46 4.04
C ALA A 35 3.83 -3.71 3.02
N GLU A 36 2.92 -2.74 2.83
CA GLU A 36 1.87 -2.82 1.81
C GLU A 36 2.44 -2.99 0.40
N ILE A 37 3.41 -2.16 0.03
CA ILE A 37 4.08 -2.21 -1.28
C ILE A 37 4.80 -3.56 -1.48
N SER A 38 5.50 -4.05 -0.45
CA SER A 38 6.19 -5.34 -0.49
C SER A 38 5.22 -6.51 -0.70
N ALA A 39 4.07 -6.48 -0.01
CA ALA A 39 3.01 -7.48 -0.19
C ALA A 39 2.45 -7.45 -1.62
N ALA A 40 2.18 -6.27 -2.17
CA ALA A 40 1.71 -6.13 -3.55
C ALA A 40 2.75 -6.60 -4.57
N ARG A 41 4.04 -6.28 -4.37
CA ARG A 41 5.15 -6.80 -5.19
C ARG A 41 5.17 -8.32 -5.23
N LEU A 42 5.01 -8.98 -4.07
CA LEU A 42 4.97 -10.44 -4.01
C LEU A 42 3.78 -11.01 -4.81
N ARG A 43 2.60 -10.39 -4.71
CA ARG A 43 1.43 -10.83 -5.49
C ARG A 43 1.67 -10.67 -6.99
N LEU A 44 2.18 -9.52 -7.43
CA LEU A 44 2.53 -9.29 -8.85
C LEU A 44 3.57 -10.27 -9.38
N ALA A 45 4.52 -10.69 -8.55
CA ALA A 45 5.50 -11.71 -8.93
C ALA A 45 4.85 -13.08 -9.21
N THR A 46 3.71 -13.38 -8.56
CA THR A 46 2.94 -14.62 -8.79
C THR A 46 1.87 -14.47 -9.86
N ARG A 47 1.41 -13.24 -10.11
CA ARG A 47 0.37 -12.90 -11.09
C ARG A 47 0.75 -11.60 -11.79
N PRO A 48 1.52 -11.69 -12.88
CA PRO A 48 2.00 -10.50 -13.57
C PRO A 48 0.84 -9.74 -14.21
N ALA A 49 0.63 -8.49 -13.76
CA ALA A 49 -0.24 -7.53 -14.43
C ALA A 49 0.62 -6.53 -15.21
N ALA A 50 0.28 -6.29 -16.49
CA ALA A 50 1.09 -5.46 -17.38
C ALA A 50 1.34 -4.03 -16.85
N THR A 51 0.34 -3.44 -16.21
CA THR A 51 0.41 -2.12 -15.58
C THR A 51 0.89 -2.17 -14.12
N GLY A 52 0.90 -3.35 -13.49
CA GLY A 52 1.23 -3.52 -12.07
C GLY A 52 2.67 -3.15 -11.74
N VAL A 53 3.61 -3.43 -12.65
CA VAL A 53 5.03 -3.06 -12.46
C VAL A 53 5.23 -1.54 -12.50
N GLN A 54 4.47 -0.82 -13.34
CA GLN A 54 4.55 0.64 -13.41
C GLN A 54 4.05 1.28 -12.10
N GLU A 55 2.88 0.85 -11.62
CA GLU A 55 2.31 1.33 -10.36
C GLU A 55 3.19 0.97 -9.15
N LEU A 56 3.84 -0.21 -9.19
CA LEU A 56 4.82 -0.61 -8.17
C LEU A 56 6.00 0.37 -8.12
N ASN A 57 6.57 0.71 -9.27
CA ASN A 57 7.69 1.64 -9.35
C ASN A 57 7.30 3.05 -8.89
N GLU A 58 6.09 3.51 -9.23
CA GLU A 58 5.54 4.80 -8.79
C GLU A 58 5.42 4.85 -7.26
N ALA A 59 4.78 3.82 -6.66
CA ALA A 59 4.62 3.73 -5.21
C ALA A 59 5.97 3.69 -4.47
N GLU A 60 6.94 2.94 -4.97
CA GLU A 60 8.29 2.88 -4.39
C GLU A 60 9.05 4.21 -4.52
N GLY A 61 8.89 4.90 -5.65
CA GLY A 61 9.45 6.24 -5.85
C GLY A 61 8.89 7.25 -4.85
N LEU A 62 7.57 7.29 -4.71
CA LEU A 62 6.88 8.17 -3.77
C LEU A 62 7.27 7.87 -2.32
N LEU A 63 7.41 6.59 -1.93
CA LEU A 63 7.87 6.22 -0.59
C LEU A 63 9.31 6.70 -0.32
N ARG A 64 10.21 6.57 -1.31
CA ARG A 64 11.58 7.12 -1.18
C ARG A 64 11.58 8.63 -1.05
N HIS A 65 10.76 9.33 -1.83
CA HIS A 65 10.62 10.78 -1.73
C HIS A 65 10.03 11.22 -0.39
N LEU A 66 9.05 10.49 0.14
CA LEU A 66 8.47 10.75 1.45
C LEU A 66 9.54 10.69 2.54
N LYS A 67 10.36 9.62 2.53
CA LYS A 67 11.46 9.42 3.49
C LYS A 67 12.52 10.51 3.42
N ALA A 68 12.77 11.07 2.23
CA ALA A 68 13.74 12.14 2.03
C ALA A 68 13.19 13.55 2.32
N ALA A 69 11.86 13.74 2.29
CA ALA A 69 11.25 15.04 2.51
C ALA A 69 11.26 15.43 3.99
N VAL A 70 11.77 16.64 4.28
CA VAL A 70 11.83 17.22 5.63
C VAL A 70 10.67 18.18 5.90
N ASP A 71 10.22 18.91 4.88
CA ASP A 71 9.08 19.83 5.00
C ASP A 71 7.76 19.08 5.21
N ILE A 72 7.02 19.42 6.27
CA ILE A 72 5.78 18.74 6.66
C ILE A 72 4.71 18.87 5.57
N LYS A 73 4.62 20.03 4.89
CA LYS A 73 3.62 20.24 3.85
C LYS A 73 3.92 19.37 2.61
N ALA A 74 5.18 19.30 2.20
CA ALA A 74 5.65 18.41 1.15
C ALA A 74 5.41 16.94 1.51
N ARG A 75 5.77 16.52 2.74
CA ARG A 75 5.50 15.15 3.24
C ARG A 75 4.03 14.80 3.14
N ARG A 76 3.12 15.70 3.55
CA ARG A 76 1.66 15.49 3.43
C ARG A 76 1.21 15.30 1.99
N LYS A 77 1.68 16.15 1.09
CA LYS A 77 1.37 16.01 -0.34
C LYS A 77 1.84 14.67 -0.90
N ILE A 78 3.10 14.31 -0.63
CA ILE A 78 3.69 13.06 -1.09
C ILE A 78 2.95 11.85 -0.50
N ALA A 79 2.55 11.92 0.78
CA ALA A 79 1.76 10.85 1.40
C ALA A 79 0.42 10.65 0.70
N THR A 80 -0.30 11.73 0.35
CA THR A 80 -1.56 11.61 -0.41
C THR A 80 -1.34 10.99 -1.80
N GLU A 81 -0.28 11.38 -2.50
CA GLU A 81 0.08 10.77 -3.79
C GLU A 81 0.44 9.28 -3.62
N LEU A 82 1.17 8.95 -2.55
CA LEU A 82 1.55 7.58 -2.20
C LEU A 82 0.33 6.70 -1.90
N GLU A 83 -0.65 7.19 -1.14
CA GLU A 83 -1.89 6.46 -0.86
C GLU A 83 -2.63 6.09 -2.16
N LEU A 84 -2.72 7.04 -3.09
CA LEU A 84 -3.37 6.81 -4.37
C LEU A 84 -2.61 5.79 -5.23
N ALA A 85 -1.27 5.88 -5.28
CA ALA A 85 -0.43 4.92 -6.00
C ALA A 85 -0.53 3.51 -5.38
N VAL A 86 -0.49 3.40 -4.05
CA VAL A 86 -0.64 2.10 -3.34
C VAL A 86 -2.03 1.51 -3.56
N THR A 87 -3.07 2.34 -3.62
CA THR A 87 -4.43 1.88 -3.94
C THR A 87 -4.51 1.29 -5.35
N ARG A 88 -4.01 2.00 -6.36
CA ARG A 88 -3.95 1.52 -7.76
C ARG A 88 -3.14 0.21 -7.88
N LEU A 89 -1.97 0.19 -7.25
CA LEU A 89 -1.12 -1.00 -7.19
C LEU A 89 -1.85 -2.19 -6.57
N ASN A 90 -2.56 -1.99 -5.46
CA ASN A 90 -3.29 -3.07 -4.79
C ASN A 90 -4.48 -3.57 -5.62
N ILE A 91 -5.14 -2.72 -6.41
CA ILE A 91 -6.18 -3.18 -7.34
C ILE A 91 -5.56 -4.16 -8.35
N LEU A 92 -4.51 -3.73 -9.04
CA LEU A 92 -3.83 -4.54 -10.07
C LEU A 92 -3.17 -5.81 -9.51
N ALA A 93 -2.66 -5.76 -8.29
CA ALA A 93 -2.00 -6.89 -7.65
C ALA A 93 -2.99 -7.95 -7.11
N ASN A 94 -4.29 -7.63 -7.08
CA ASN A 94 -5.34 -8.52 -6.58
C ASN A 94 -6.35 -8.95 -7.66
N GLU A 95 -6.20 -8.49 -8.91
CA GLU A 95 -6.87 -9.05 -10.09
C GLU A 95 -6.43 -10.51 -10.35
#